data_AF-A0ABD2GHX2-F1
#
_entry.id   AF-A0ABD2GHX2-F1
#
_cell.length_a   1.000
_cell.length_b   1.000
_cell.length_c   1.000
_cell.angle_alpha   90.00
_cell.angle_beta   90.00
_cell.angle_gamma   90.00
#
_symmetry.space_group_name_H-M   'P 1'
#
loop_
_entity.id
_entity.type
_entity.pdbx_description
1 polymer ?
#
loop_
_entity_poly.entity_id
_entity_poly.type
_entity_poly.pdbx_seq_one_letter_code
_entity_poly.pdbx_strand_id
1 'polypeptide(L)' 'MDDIKNTYAELSVLHSEKLHVDPDNFKLLADCLTIVVAARFGSAFTGEVQAAFEKFMAVVVSSLGRQYH' A
#
# COMPACT_ATOMS: atom_id res chain seq x y z
N MET A 1 -8.60 1.23 11.91
CA MET A 1 -7.69 1.65 10.80
C MET A 1 -7.90 3.14 10.53
N ASP A 2 -8.17 3.93 11.56
CA ASP A 2 -9.05 5.08 11.35
C ASP A 2 -8.27 6.34 10.97
N ASP A 3 -6.95 6.32 11.18
CA ASP A 3 -6.06 7.43 10.85
C ASP A 3 -4.78 7.01 10.11
N ILE A 4 -4.93 6.15 9.10
CA ILE A 4 -3.80 5.74 8.25
C ILE A 4 -3.19 6.96 7.53
N LYS A 5 -4.01 7.96 7.19
CA LYS A 5 -3.56 9.14 6.46
C LYS A 5 -2.56 9.98 7.26
N ASN A 6 -2.87 10.30 8.52
CA ASN A 6 -1.92 11.07 9.34
C ASN A 6 -0.71 10.21 9.73
N THR A 7 -0.91 8.92 9.98
CA THR A 7 0.19 7.98 10.28
C THR A 7 1.25 7.94 9.18
N TYR A 8 0.85 8.09 7.91
CA TYR A 8 1.75 7.98 6.75
C TYR A 8 2.20 9.36 6.21
N ALA A 9 1.83 10.47 6.85
CA ALA A 9 2.12 11.81 6.34
C ALA A 9 3.62 12.09 6.19
N GLU A 10 4.41 11.83 7.23
CA GLU A 10 5.87 12.00 7.19
C GLU A 10 6.53 11.04 6.18
N LEU A 11 5.99 9.82 6.06
CA LEU A 11 6.48 8.83 5.13
C LEU A 11 6.23 9.24 3.67
N SER A 12 5.09 9.85 3.40
CA SER A 12 4.75 10.39 2.08
C SER A 12 5.72 11.51 1.68
N VAL A 13 6.02 12.46 2.58
CA VAL A 13 7.02 13.52 2.37
C VAL A 13 8.42 12.94 2.11
N LEU A 14 8.84 11.95 2.91
CA LEU A 14 10.14 11.31 2.73
C LEU A 14 10.28 10.72 1.31
N HIS A 15 9.24 10.03 0.83
CA HIS A 15 9.29 9.39 -0.47
C HIS A 15 9.23 10.42 -1.62
N SER A 16 8.46 11.50 -1.50
CA SER A 16 8.36 12.52 -2.55
C SER A 16 9.56 13.47 -2.59
N GLU A 17 9.93 14.05 -1.45
CA GLU A 17 10.90 15.15 -1.39
C GLU A 17 12.35 14.69 -1.29
N LYS A 18 12.61 13.51 -0.71
CA LYS A 18 13.98 13.01 -0.50
C LYS A 18 14.35 11.86 -1.41
N LEU A 19 13.44 10.89 -1.57
CA LEU A 19 13.72 9.68 -2.35
C LEU A 19 13.29 9.82 -3.81
N HIS A 20 12.41 10.77 -4.14
CA HIS A 20 11.90 11.04 -5.48
C HIS A 20 11.35 9.79 -6.18
N VAL A 21 10.59 8.98 -5.44
CA VAL A 21 10.00 7.73 -5.96
C VAL A 21 8.81 8.08 -6.86
N ASP A 22 8.69 7.50 -8.04
CA ASP A 22 7.46 7.67 -8.84
C ASP A 22 6.25 7.06 -8.08
N PRO A 23 5.15 7.82 -7.85
CA PRO A 23 4.00 7.33 -7.09
C PRO A 23 3.36 6.06 -7.67
N ASP A 24 3.50 5.77 -8.97
CA ASP A 24 3.01 4.53 -9.57
C ASP A 24 3.71 3.28 -9.01
N ASN A 25 4.95 3.43 -8.50
CA ASN A 25 5.69 2.33 -7.88
C ASN A 25 5.03 1.80 -6.60
N PHE A 26 4.23 2.62 -5.90
CA PHE A 26 3.51 2.13 -4.71
C PHE A 26 2.45 1.10 -5.07
N LYS A 27 1.79 1.28 -6.22
CA LYS A 27 0.83 0.30 -6.72
C LYS A 27 1.53 -1.00 -7.12
N LEU A 28 2.66 -0.89 -7.83
CA LEU A 28 3.47 -2.05 -8.19
C LEU A 28 3.91 -2.86 -6.95
N LEU A 29 4.41 -2.16 -5.92
CA LEU A 29 4.80 -2.80 -4.67
C LEU A 29 3.61 -3.47 -3.97
N ALA A 30 2.44 -2.83 -3.98
CA ALA A 30 1.23 -3.40 -3.38
C ALA A 30 0.79 -4.69 -4.06
N ASP A 31 0.86 -4.75 -5.39
CA ASP A 31 0.55 -5.96 -6.17
C ASP A 31 1.55 -7.08 -5.88
N CYS A 32 2.86 -6.76 -5.86
CA CYS A 32 3.89 -7.73 -5.48
C CYS A 32 3.68 -8.30 -4.07
N LEU A 33 3.36 -7.46 -3.09
CA LEU A 33 3.08 -7.91 -1.72
C LEU A 33 1.85 -8.81 -1.67
N THR A 34 0.79 -8.49 -2.41
CA THR A 34 -0.42 -9.32 -2.50
C THR A 34 -0.09 -10.72 -3.02
N ILE A 35 0.74 -10.82 -4.06
CA ILE A 35 1.20 -12.11 -4.61
C ILE A 35 1.99 -12.91 -3.57
N VAL A 36 2.91 -12.28 -2.85
CA VAL A 36 3.74 -12.95 -1.83
C VAL A 36 2.89 -13.44 -0.66
N VAL A 37 1.95 -12.61 -0.18
CA VAL A 37 1.02 -13.00 0.89
C VAL A 37 0.14 -14.16 0.46
N ALA A 38 -0.44 -14.09 -0.75
CA ALA A 38 -1.23 -15.17 -1.32
C ALA A 38 -0.43 -16.48 -1.41
N ALA A 39 0.79 -16.42 -1.94
CA ALA A 39 1.68 -17.59 -2.03
C ALA A 39 2.03 -18.17 -0.66
N ARG A 40 2.21 -17.32 0.36
CA ARG A 40 2.55 -17.75 1.72
C ARG A 40 1.37 -18.37 2.46
N PHE A 41 0.17 -17.83 2.27
CA PHE A 41 -1.03 -18.25 2.99
C PHE A 41 -1.74 -19.40 2.28
N GLY A 42 -1.51 -19.59 0.98
CA GLY A 42 -2.11 -20.67 0.19
C GLY A 42 -3.63 -20.65 0.30
N SER A 43 -4.23 -21.77 0.70
CA SER A 43 -5.69 -21.89 0.85
C SER A 43 -6.29 -21.00 1.94
N ALA A 44 -5.48 -20.46 2.86
CA ALA A 44 -5.95 -19.52 3.87
C ALA A 44 -6.15 -18.10 3.32
N PHE A 45 -5.62 -17.79 2.13
CA PHE A 45 -5.89 -16.54 1.43
C PHE A 45 -7.20 -16.64 0.65
N THR A 46 -8.32 -16.68 1.38
CA THR A 46 -9.65 -16.78 0.78
C THR A 46 -10.02 -15.51 0.02
N GLY A 47 -11.08 -15.56 -0.79
CA GLY A 47 -11.54 -14.38 -1.54
C GLY A 47 -11.91 -13.20 -0.64
N GLU A 48 -12.45 -13.45 0.55
CA GLU A 48 -12.76 -12.41 1.54
C GLU A 48 -11.49 -11.79 2.14
N VAL A 49 -10.47 -12.62 2.42
CA VAL A 49 -9.17 -12.15 2.91
C VAL A 49 -8.47 -11.33 1.83
N GLN A 50 -8.49 -11.79 0.58
CA GLN A 50 -7.96 -11.03 -0.56
C GLN A 50 -8.66 -9.68 -0.71
N ALA A 51 -10.00 -9.64 -0.72
CA ALA A 51 -10.75 -8.41 -0.88
C ALA A 51 -10.48 -7.41 0.26
N ALA A 52 -10.36 -7.89 1.50
CA ALA A 52 -9.99 -7.05 2.63
C ALA A 52 -8.55 -6.53 2.51
N PHE A 53 -7.61 -7.36 2.06
CA PHE A 53 -6.22 -6.99 1.87
C PHE A 53 -6.06 -5.97 0.74
N GLU A 54 -6.70 -6.18 -0.41
CA GLU A 54 -6.71 -5.23 -1.54
C GLU A 54 -7.26 -3.87 -1.12
N LYS A 55 -8.38 -3.84 -0.38
CA LYS A 55 -8.95 -2.59 0.13
C LYS A 55 -8.00 -1.87 1.08
N PHE A 56 -7.31 -2.61 1.95
CA PHE A 56 -6.31 -2.04 2.83
C PHE A 56 -5.12 -1.45 2.05
N MET A 57 -4.58 -2.20 1.09
CA MET A 57 -3.46 -1.76 0.26
C MET A 57 -3.80 -0.53 -0.58
N ALA A 58 -5.03 -0.42 -1.09
CA ALA A 58 -5.50 0.77 -1.79
C ALA A 58 -5.44 2.03 -0.90
N VAL A 59 -5.81 1.92 0.38
CA VAL A 59 -5.73 3.03 1.35
C VAL A 59 -4.27 3.38 1.65
N VAL A 60 -3.38 2.40 1.76
CA VAL A 60 -1.94 2.62 1.98
C VAL A 60 -1.32 3.36 0.79
N VAL A 61 -1.55 2.88 -0.44
CA VAL A 61 -1.07 3.52 -1.68
C VAL A 61 -1.57 4.96 -1.78
N SER A 62 -2.86 5.18 -1.54
CA SER A 62 -3.44 6.53 -1.54
C SER A 62 -2.84 7.45 -0.48
N SER A 63 -2.48 6.92 0.69
CA SER A 63 -1.88 7.71 1.77
C SER A 63 -0.43 8.06 1.49
N LEU A 64 0.34 7.16 0.87
CA LEU A 64 1.73 7.38 0.47
C LEU A 64 1.86 8.33 -0.73
N GLY A 65 0.91 8.29 -1.66
CA GLY A 65 0.87 9.19 -2.82
C GLY A 65 0.41 10.62 -2.50
N ARG A 66 0.03 10.93 -1.26
CA ARG A 66 -0.66 12.18 -0.93
C ARG A 66 0.20 13.45 -1.09
N GLN A 67 1.49 13.37 -0.80
CA GLN A 67 2.43 14.50 -0.87
C GLN A 67 3.17 14.57 -2.22
N TYR A 68 2.69 13.83 -3.21
CA TYR A 68 3.08 13.98 -4.60
C TYR A 68 2.11 14.98 -5.24
N HIS A 69 2.59 16.19 -5.53
CA HIS A 69 1.82 17.25 -6.18
C HIS A 69 1.63 16.99 -7.68
#